data_AF-A0A963RGJ5-F1
#
_entry.id   AF-A0A963RGJ5-F1
#
_cell.length_a   1.000
_cell.length_b   1.000
_cell.length_c   1.000
_cell.angle_alpha   90.00
_cell.angle_beta   90.00
_cell.angle_gamma   90.00
#
_symmetry.space_group_name_H-M   'P 1'
#
loop_
_entity.id
_entity.type
_entity.pdbx_description
1 polymer ?
#
loop_
_entity_poly.entity_id
_entity_poly.type
_entity_poly.pdbx_seq_one_letter_code
_entity_poly.pdbx_strand_id
1 'polypeptide(L)'
;MTNVTAVRISIGGNHLLIQKVVLHSAAAVGRWQSLMAEAQPLLGTFSSGLTVWGSPGAAIAAGAAIGFLEAAVTNANQKKGVSVLTEAVALHERLKQRGVFVPVNEINEISSPSISRWHSRGEVDSEMDVRQIGMFDRSRLKKEYGATDEEISAGFIIRKTIQDLIILPDDFVTCECDGKIVMIKWSNVEMFELVVG
;
A
#
# COMPACT_ATOMS: atom_id res chain seq x y z
N MET A 1 26.66 15.59 1.10
CA MET A 1 25.29 15.27 1.53
C MET A 1 25.34 14.93 3.00
N THR A 2 24.55 15.61 3.82
CA THR A 2 24.47 15.37 5.26
C THR A 2 23.83 13.99 5.46
N ASN A 3 24.53 13.06 6.12
CA ASN A 3 24.05 11.69 6.25
C ASN A 3 23.01 11.62 7.38
N VAL A 4 21.73 11.64 7.02
CA VAL A 4 20.62 11.57 7.98
C VAL A 4 20.52 10.14 8.49
N THR A 5 20.80 9.89 9.75
CA THR A 5 20.76 8.54 10.33
C THR A 5 19.41 8.20 10.96
N ALA A 6 18.62 9.21 11.32
CA ALA A 6 17.30 9.05 11.89
C ALA A 6 16.44 10.32 11.71
N VAL A 7 15.14 10.18 11.91
CA VAL A 7 14.19 11.30 12.07
C VAL A 7 13.68 11.29 13.50
N ARG A 8 13.85 12.40 14.23
CA ARG A 8 13.24 12.59 15.54
C ARG A 8 11.87 13.24 15.36
N ILE A 9 10.86 12.67 16.00
CA ILE A 9 9.52 13.25 16.06
C ILE A 9 9.04 13.41 17.50
N SER A 10 8.09 14.33 17.73
CA SER A 10 7.35 14.45 18.99
C SER A 10 5.87 14.15 18.78
N ILE A 11 5.28 13.31 19.64
CA ILE A 11 3.85 13.02 19.67
C ILE A 11 3.40 12.99 21.14
N GLY A 12 2.53 13.91 21.55
CA GLY A 12 2.00 13.95 22.91
C GLY A 12 3.08 14.05 23.98
N GLY A 13 4.14 14.82 23.70
CA GLY A 13 5.31 14.99 24.58
C GLY A 13 6.29 13.82 24.62
N ASN A 14 6.05 12.72 23.88
CA ASN A 14 7.02 11.63 23.72
C ASN A 14 7.85 11.84 22.47
N HIS A 15 9.16 11.61 22.58
CA HIS A 15 10.08 11.64 21.45
C HIS A 15 10.31 10.23 20.90
N LEU A 16 10.17 10.06 19.59
CA LEU A 16 10.48 8.82 18.89
C LEU A 16 11.60 9.07 17.88
N LEU A 17 12.49 8.10 17.75
CA LEU A 17 13.59 8.12 16.78
C LEU A 17 13.32 7.11 15.67
N ILE A 18 12.85 7.60 14.53
CA ILE A 18 12.56 6.79 13.34
C ILE A 18 13.87 6.47 12.62
N GLN A 19 14.16 5.18 12.46
CA GLN A 19 15.34 4.68 11.76
C GLN A 19 14.99 4.12 10.37
N LYS A 20 13.82 3.49 10.26
CA LYS A 20 13.29 2.98 8.98
C LYS A 20 11.82 3.30 8.84
N VAL A 21 11.37 3.42 7.59
CA VAL A 21 9.97 3.67 7.23
C VAL A 21 9.49 2.58 6.28
N VAL A 22 8.28 2.09 6.48
CA VAL A 22 7.66 1.15 5.55
C VAL A 22 7.22 1.90 4.30
N LEU A 23 7.80 1.53 3.16
CA LEU A 23 7.36 1.99 1.83
C LEU A 23 6.77 0.83 1.04
N HIS A 24 5.94 1.16 0.05
CA HIS A 24 5.20 0.22 -0.78
C HIS A 24 5.44 0.52 -2.25
N SER A 25 5.33 -0.50 -3.10
CA SER A 25 5.38 -0.34 -4.56
C SER A 25 4.40 0.74 -5.04
N ALA A 26 4.92 1.79 -5.70
CA ALA A 26 4.11 2.85 -6.28
C ALA A 26 3.10 2.32 -7.30
N ALA A 27 3.48 1.32 -8.09
CA ALA A 27 2.60 0.67 -9.05
C ALA A 27 1.43 -0.05 -8.36
N ALA A 28 1.70 -0.79 -7.27
CA ALA A 28 0.68 -1.49 -6.52
C ALA A 28 -0.26 -0.52 -5.77
N VAL A 29 0.29 0.56 -5.19
CA VAL A 29 -0.50 1.63 -4.57
C VAL A 29 -1.40 2.32 -5.61
N GLY A 30 -0.87 2.66 -6.79
CA GLY A 30 -1.65 3.25 -7.88
C GLY A 30 -2.78 2.35 -8.38
N ARG A 31 -2.55 1.03 -8.47
CA ARG A 31 -3.60 0.05 -8.80
C ARG A 31 -4.69 0.03 -7.73
N TRP A 32 -4.31 0.03 -6.46
CA TRP A 32 -5.29 0.09 -5.36
C TRP A 32 -6.14 1.36 -5.42
N GLN A 33 -5.52 2.52 -5.61
CA GLN A 33 -6.25 3.79 -5.80
C GLN A 33 -7.20 3.74 -7.00
N SER A 34 -6.78 3.13 -8.11
CA SER A 34 -7.60 2.98 -9.31
C SER A 34 -8.82 2.09 -9.05
N LEU A 35 -8.67 0.97 -8.33
CA LEU A 35 -9.79 0.11 -7.94
C LEU A 35 -10.77 0.84 -7.01
N MET A 36 -10.26 1.60 -6.04
CA MET A 36 -11.10 2.43 -5.17
C MET A 36 -11.89 3.46 -5.96
N ALA A 37 -11.25 4.13 -6.93
CA ALA A 37 -11.90 5.09 -7.82
C ALA A 37 -12.92 4.46 -8.77
N GLU A 38 -12.69 3.22 -9.25
CA GLU A 38 -13.67 2.49 -10.08
C GLU A 38 -14.88 2.04 -9.26
N ALA A 39 -14.68 1.58 -8.02
CA ALA A 39 -15.77 1.11 -7.16
C ALA A 39 -16.74 2.24 -6.76
N GLN A 40 -16.21 3.45 -6.53
CA GLN A 40 -16.96 4.58 -5.99
C GLN A 40 -18.22 4.95 -6.80
N PRO A 41 -18.16 5.21 -8.12
CA PRO A 41 -19.37 5.55 -8.90
C PRO A 41 -20.34 4.36 -9.04
N LEU A 42 -19.85 3.12 -9.01
CA LEU A 42 -20.67 1.91 -9.18
C LEU A 42 -21.54 1.61 -7.95
N LEU A 43 -21.01 1.90 -6.77
CA LEU A 43 -21.73 1.77 -5.50
C LEU A 43 -22.70 2.94 -5.29
N GLY A 44 -22.47 4.09 -5.94
CA GLY A 44 -23.28 5.29 -5.80
C GLY A 44 -23.13 5.92 -4.41
N THR A 45 -24.12 6.71 -3.98
CA THR A 45 -24.15 7.30 -2.63
C THR A 45 -24.63 6.28 -1.61
N PHE A 46 -23.84 5.22 -1.36
CA PHE A 46 -23.91 4.54 -0.06
C PHE A 46 -23.33 5.51 0.99
N SER A 47 -24.18 6.45 1.42
CA SER A 47 -23.96 7.32 2.55
C SER A 47 -24.29 6.53 3.82
N SER A 48 -23.34 5.74 4.32
CA SER A 48 -23.43 5.16 5.66
C SER A 48 -23.20 6.18 6.78
N GLY A 49 -23.13 7.49 6.46
CA GLY A 49 -22.76 8.54 7.43
C GLY A 49 -21.29 8.54 7.82
N LEU A 50 -20.50 7.58 7.32
CA LEU A 50 -19.05 7.55 7.38
C LEU A 50 -18.52 8.00 6.01
N THR A 51 -17.58 8.93 5.99
CA THR A 51 -16.77 9.24 4.81
C THR A 51 -15.85 8.05 4.52
N VAL A 52 -16.39 7.03 3.84
CA VAL A 52 -15.71 5.75 3.51
C VAL A 52 -14.75 5.88 2.31
N TRP A 53 -14.46 7.09 1.84
CA TRP A 53 -13.67 7.28 0.62
C TRP A 53 -12.43 8.16 0.89
N GLY A 54 -11.23 7.60 0.65
CA GLY A 54 -9.97 8.36 0.58
C GLY A 54 -8.86 8.03 1.60
N SER A 55 -9.00 7.00 2.44
CA SER A 55 -7.94 6.60 3.40
C SER A 55 -7.93 5.08 3.70
N PRO A 56 -6.89 4.53 4.35
CA PRO A 56 -6.86 3.14 4.83
C PRO A 56 -7.91 2.86 5.88
N GLY A 57 -8.29 3.87 6.69
CA GLY A 57 -9.43 3.77 7.59
C GLY A 57 -10.72 3.50 6.80
N ALA A 58 -10.81 4.06 5.61
CA ALA A 58 -11.87 3.81 4.65
C ALA A 58 -11.79 2.40 4.02
N ALA A 59 -10.60 1.88 3.71
CA ALA A 59 -10.43 0.49 3.24
C ALA A 59 -10.74 -0.56 4.34
N ILE A 60 -10.36 -0.30 5.59
CA ILE A 60 -10.68 -1.14 6.75
C ILE A 60 -12.20 -1.10 7.04
N ALA A 61 -12.80 0.10 7.02
CA ALA A 61 -14.25 0.25 7.16
C ALA A 61 -15.01 -0.41 5.99
N ALA A 62 -14.47 -0.35 4.77
CA ALA A 62 -15.00 -1.06 3.62
C ALA A 62 -14.96 -2.58 3.83
N GLY A 63 -13.85 -3.14 4.30
CA GLY A 63 -13.71 -4.57 4.59
C GLY A 63 -14.79 -5.09 5.54
N ALA A 64 -15.06 -4.35 6.63
CA ALA A 64 -16.13 -4.69 7.58
C ALA A 64 -17.54 -4.51 6.98
N ALA A 65 -17.70 -3.59 6.02
CA ALA A 65 -18.98 -3.29 5.39
C ALA A 65 -19.30 -4.16 4.17
N ILE A 66 -18.33 -4.88 3.57
CA ILE A 66 -18.55 -5.70 2.36
C ILE A 66 -19.73 -6.66 2.54
N GLY A 67 -19.80 -7.39 3.67
CA GLY A 67 -20.90 -8.34 3.90
C GLY A 67 -22.28 -7.68 3.97
N PHE A 68 -22.36 -6.45 4.48
CA PHE A 68 -23.61 -5.66 4.46
C PHE A 68 -23.93 -5.14 3.06
N LEU A 69 -22.92 -4.70 2.31
CA LEU A 69 -23.08 -4.24 0.93
C LEU A 69 -23.57 -5.40 0.05
N GLU A 70 -22.96 -6.58 0.15
CA GLU A 70 -23.37 -7.79 -0.59
C GLU A 70 -24.85 -8.14 -0.36
N ALA A 71 -25.34 -7.98 0.87
CA ALA A 71 -26.75 -8.21 1.21
C ALA A 71 -27.70 -7.11 0.71
N ALA A 72 -27.21 -5.86 0.56
CA ALA A 72 -28.01 -4.69 0.22
C ALA A 72 -28.04 -4.35 -1.28
N VAL A 73 -27.10 -4.88 -2.08
CA VAL A 73 -27.03 -4.57 -3.52
C VAL A 73 -28.13 -5.28 -4.31
N THR A 74 -28.93 -4.50 -5.02
CA THR A 74 -30.10 -5.01 -5.76
C THR A 74 -29.89 -5.03 -7.27
N ASN A 75 -28.95 -4.25 -7.80
CA ASN A 75 -28.70 -4.14 -9.24
C ASN A 75 -27.28 -4.57 -9.67
N ALA A 76 -27.12 -4.80 -10.97
CA ALA A 76 -25.87 -5.33 -11.56
C ALA A 76 -24.67 -4.38 -11.39
N ASN A 77 -24.87 -3.06 -11.48
CA ASN A 77 -23.81 -2.08 -11.32
C ASN A 77 -23.27 -2.06 -9.88
N GLN A 78 -24.17 -2.13 -8.90
CA GLN A 78 -23.79 -2.20 -7.50
C GLN A 78 -23.08 -3.52 -7.17
N LYS A 79 -23.54 -4.65 -7.71
CA LYS A 79 -22.82 -5.94 -7.60
C LYS A 79 -21.40 -5.86 -8.16
N LYS A 80 -21.23 -5.23 -9.34
CA LYS A 80 -19.90 -4.95 -9.91
C LYS A 80 -19.08 -4.07 -8.95
N GLY A 81 -19.66 -3.00 -8.41
CA GLY A 81 -19.01 -2.11 -7.46
C GLY A 81 -18.52 -2.83 -6.20
N VAL A 82 -19.31 -3.72 -5.63
CA VAL A 82 -18.91 -4.54 -4.46
C VAL A 82 -17.77 -5.48 -4.81
N SER A 83 -17.81 -6.10 -5.99
CA SER A 83 -16.72 -6.96 -6.47
C SER A 83 -15.40 -6.19 -6.61
N VAL A 84 -15.44 -5.00 -7.22
CA VAL A 84 -14.24 -4.14 -7.38
C VAL A 84 -13.73 -3.67 -6.02
N LEU A 85 -14.62 -3.29 -5.10
CA LEU A 85 -14.24 -2.89 -3.74
C LEU A 85 -13.59 -4.04 -2.97
N THR A 86 -14.11 -5.26 -3.14
CA THR A 86 -13.53 -6.47 -2.52
C THR A 86 -12.12 -6.73 -3.03
N GLU A 87 -11.87 -6.55 -4.34
CA GLU A 87 -10.51 -6.63 -4.89
C GLU A 87 -9.60 -5.54 -4.33
N ALA A 88 -10.10 -4.31 -4.19
CA ALA A 88 -9.35 -3.18 -3.62
C ALA A 88 -8.94 -3.47 -2.16
N VAL A 89 -9.86 -3.98 -1.33
CA VAL A 89 -9.57 -4.36 0.07
C VAL A 89 -8.54 -5.49 0.13
N ALA A 90 -8.69 -6.52 -0.70
CA ALA A 90 -7.72 -7.62 -0.77
C ALA A 90 -6.34 -7.14 -1.22
N LEU A 91 -6.26 -6.18 -2.15
CA LEU A 91 -5.00 -5.58 -2.57
C LEU A 91 -4.38 -4.72 -1.46
N HIS A 92 -5.18 -3.96 -0.73
CA HIS A 92 -4.72 -3.14 0.41
C HIS A 92 -4.12 -3.99 1.54
N GLU A 93 -4.75 -5.11 1.88
CA GLU A 93 -4.19 -6.03 2.89
C GLU A 93 -2.88 -6.67 2.41
N ARG A 94 -2.78 -7.01 1.12
CA ARG A 94 -1.50 -7.46 0.53
C ARG A 94 -0.42 -6.37 0.55
N LEU A 95 -0.78 -5.11 0.30
CA LEU A 95 0.14 -3.97 0.38
C LEU A 95 0.73 -3.84 1.79
N LYS A 96 -0.10 -3.93 2.84
CA LYS A 96 0.37 -3.91 4.24
C LYS A 96 1.35 -5.02 4.56
N GLN A 97 1.08 -6.24 4.07
CA GLN A 97 1.93 -7.41 4.32
C GLN A 97 3.28 -7.34 3.59
N ARG A 98 3.35 -6.59 2.49
CA ARG A 98 4.53 -6.54 1.59
C ARG A 98 5.29 -5.22 1.63
N GLY A 99 4.93 -4.34 2.56
CA GLY A 99 5.71 -3.12 2.79
C GLY A 99 7.15 -3.46 3.14
N VAL A 100 8.09 -2.65 2.66
CA VAL A 100 9.52 -2.84 2.90
C VAL A 100 10.01 -1.73 3.80
N PHE A 101 10.74 -2.10 4.86
CA PHE A 101 11.42 -1.13 5.72
C PHE A 101 12.62 -0.54 4.99
N VAL A 102 12.53 0.74 4.66
CA VAL A 102 13.60 1.51 4.02
C VAL A 102 14.27 2.40 5.07
N PRO A 103 15.60 2.31 5.24
CA PRO A 103 16.37 3.21 6.09
C PRO A 103 16.17 4.69 5.71
N VAL A 104 16.10 5.58 6.71
CA VAL A 104 15.81 7.01 6.43
C VAL A 104 16.86 7.71 5.55
N ASN A 105 18.10 7.23 5.54
CA ASN A 105 19.18 7.73 4.68
C ASN A 105 18.99 7.34 3.20
N GLU A 106 18.14 6.35 2.92
CA GLU A 106 17.82 5.88 1.56
C GLU A 106 16.48 6.46 1.05
N ILE A 107 15.82 7.30 1.86
CA ILE A 107 14.56 7.95 1.50
C ILE A 107 14.84 9.33 0.89
N ASN A 108 14.37 9.52 -0.33
CA ASN A 108 14.37 10.80 -1.00
C ASN A 108 13.29 11.72 -0.41
N GLU A 109 13.58 13.03 -0.39
CA GLU A 109 12.74 14.06 0.24
C GLU A 109 12.46 13.86 1.73
N ILE A 110 13.28 13.07 2.44
CA ILE A 110 13.16 12.84 3.89
C ILE A 110 13.21 14.14 4.69
N SER A 111 13.84 15.20 4.18
CA SER A 111 13.87 16.52 4.83
C SER A 111 12.52 17.23 4.85
N SER A 112 11.55 16.80 4.04
CA SER A 112 10.20 17.34 4.07
C SER A 112 9.40 16.70 5.20
N PRO A 113 8.70 17.47 6.05
CA PRO A 113 7.74 16.89 6.99
C PRO A 113 6.48 16.36 6.29
N SER A 114 6.35 16.56 4.97
CA SER A 114 5.25 16.01 4.18
C SER A 114 5.58 14.59 3.70
N ILE A 115 5.12 13.59 4.44
CA ILE A 115 5.35 12.16 4.17
C ILE A 115 4.90 11.71 2.79
N SER A 116 3.91 12.37 2.18
CA SER A 116 3.44 12.05 0.82
C SER A 116 4.50 12.28 -0.25
N ARG A 117 5.57 13.00 0.08
CA ARG A 117 6.70 13.23 -0.82
C ARG A 117 7.82 12.20 -0.66
N TRP A 118 7.80 11.44 0.43
CA TRP A 118 8.83 10.46 0.72
C TRP A 118 8.73 9.32 -0.26
N HIS A 119 9.84 9.05 -0.92
CA HIS A 119 9.94 7.97 -1.87
C HIS A 119 11.36 7.40 -1.89
N SER A 120 11.48 6.18 -2.36
CA SER A 120 12.77 5.55 -2.59
C SER A 120 12.68 4.68 -3.83
N ARG A 121 13.80 4.09 -4.24
CA ARG A 121 13.84 3.11 -5.32
C ARG A 121 14.58 1.89 -4.81
N GLY A 122 13.88 0.77 -4.74
CA GLY A 122 14.39 -0.44 -4.08
C GLY A 122 13.93 -1.71 -4.78
N GLU A 123 14.59 -2.81 -4.44
CA GLU A 123 14.19 -4.14 -4.91
C GLU A 123 12.98 -4.62 -4.09
N VAL A 124 11.91 -4.98 -4.79
CA VAL A 124 10.69 -5.54 -4.19
C VAL A 124 10.21 -6.76 -4.95
N ASP A 125 9.50 -7.61 -4.23
CA ASP A 125 8.80 -8.75 -4.81
C ASP A 125 7.58 -8.27 -5.62
N SER A 126 7.69 -8.35 -6.95
CA SER A 126 6.61 -8.06 -7.88
C SER A 126 5.84 -9.31 -8.21
N GLU A 127 4.54 -9.26 -7.96
CA GLU A 127 3.60 -10.31 -8.32
C GLU A 127 3.00 -10.03 -9.70
N MET A 128 3.04 -11.03 -10.56
CA MET A 128 2.33 -11.05 -11.83
C MET A 128 1.21 -12.09 -11.74
N ASP A 129 -0.04 -11.65 -11.83
CA ASP A 129 -1.19 -12.54 -11.91
C ASP A 129 -1.24 -13.17 -13.31
N VAL A 130 -1.13 -14.48 -13.37
CA VAL A 130 -1.11 -15.24 -14.61
C VAL A 130 -2.34 -16.14 -14.77
N ARG A 131 -3.34 -16.01 -13.90
CA ARG A 131 -4.56 -16.84 -13.93
C ARG A 131 -5.39 -16.65 -15.19
N GLN A 132 -5.35 -15.45 -15.77
CA GLN A 132 -6.08 -15.11 -17.00
C GLN A 132 -5.23 -15.26 -18.27
N ILE A 133 -3.98 -15.72 -18.14
CA ILE A 133 -3.07 -15.84 -19.26
C ILE A 133 -3.36 -17.14 -20.01
N GLY A 134 -3.68 -17.02 -21.31
CA GLY A 134 -4.04 -18.13 -22.18
C GLY A 134 -2.90 -19.13 -22.38
N MET A 135 -3.24 -20.33 -22.86
CA MET A 135 -2.30 -21.46 -23.00
C MET A 135 -1.06 -21.12 -23.86
N PHE A 136 -1.20 -20.23 -24.85
CA PHE A 136 -0.10 -19.76 -25.71
C PHE A 136 0.91 -18.85 -25.00
N ASP A 137 0.49 -18.12 -23.97
CA ASP A 137 1.38 -17.24 -23.22
C ASP A 137 2.13 -17.98 -22.11
N ARG A 138 1.71 -19.20 -21.71
CA ARG A 138 2.44 -20.01 -20.70
C ARG A 138 3.87 -20.34 -21.14
N SER A 139 4.06 -20.72 -22.41
CA SER A 139 5.38 -20.97 -22.97
C SER A 139 6.25 -19.70 -22.99
N ARG A 140 5.63 -18.52 -23.18
CA ARG A 140 6.32 -17.22 -23.09
C ARG A 140 6.72 -16.92 -21.64
N LEU A 141 5.84 -17.15 -20.67
CA LEU A 141 6.13 -16.98 -19.24
C LEU A 141 7.32 -17.83 -18.78
N LYS A 142 7.39 -19.09 -19.21
CA LYS A 142 8.55 -19.95 -18.92
C LYS A 142 9.85 -19.43 -19.54
N LYS A 143 9.78 -18.97 -20.79
CA LYS A 143 10.96 -18.58 -21.58
C LYS A 143 11.50 -17.18 -21.22
N GLU A 144 10.62 -16.22 -20.98
CA GLU A 144 10.98 -14.82 -20.68
C GLU A 144 11.15 -14.56 -19.18
N TYR A 145 10.34 -15.19 -18.34
CA TYR A 145 10.31 -14.93 -16.90
C TYR A 145 10.84 -16.10 -16.06
N GLY A 146 11.28 -17.19 -16.69
CA GLY A 146 11.74 -18.39 -16.00
C GLY A 146 10.67 -18.99 -15.10
N ALA A 147 9.38 -18.84 -15.45
CA ALA A 147 8.27 -19.29 -14.63
C ALA A 147 8.26 -20.83 -14.51
N THR A 148 8.05 -21.34 -13.30
CA THR A 148 7.89 -22.79 -13.07
C THR A 148 6.44 -23.22 -13.34
N ASP A 149 6.23 -24.52 -13.57
CA ASP A 149 4.88 -25.08 -13.69
C ASP A 149 4.07 -24.93 -12.40
N GLU A 150 4.73 -24.91 -11.24
CA GLU A 150 4.09 -24.68 -9.95
C GLU A 150 3.59 -23.23 -9.82
N GLU A 151 4.41 -22.24 -10.19
CA GLU A 151 4.02 -20.82 -10.19
C GLU A 151 2.86 -20.53 -11.15
N ILE A 152 2.90 -21.12 -12.35
CA ILE A 152 1.83 -20.96 -13.35
C ILE A 152 0.54 -21.63 -12.85
N SER A 153 0.64 -22.81 -12.22
CA SER A 153 -0.50 -23.53 -11.64
C SER A 153 -1.08 -22.81 -10.41
N ALA A 154 -0.23 -22.21 -9.57
CA ALA A 154 -0.63 -21.36 -8.46
C ALA A 154 -1.26 -20.04 -8.92
N GLY A 155 -1.00 -19.66 -10.18
CA GLY A 155 -1.60 -18.49 -10.81
C GLY A 155 -0.83 -17.19 -10.60
N PHE A 156 0.34 -17.24 -9.96
CA PHE A 156 1.15 -16.06 -9.66
C PHE A 156 2.63 -16.34 -9.86
N ILE A 157 3.33 -15.38 -10.47
CA ILE A 157 4.80 -15.38 -10.57
C ILE A 157 5.32 -14.25 -9.69
N ILE A 158 6.27 -14.56 -8.80
CA ILE A 158 6.91 -13.56 -7.94
C ILE A 158 8.35 -13.37 -8.40
N ARG A 159 8.71 -12.16 -8.79
CA ARG A 159 10.10 -11.82 -9.16
C ARG A 159 10.53 -10.55 -8.45
N LYS A 160 11.79 -10.55 -8.01
CA LYS A 160 12.44 -9.34 -7.52
C LYS A 160 12.65 -8.38 -8.67
N THR A 161 12.22 -7.14 -8.49
CA THR A 161 12.43 -6.07 -9.46
C THR A 161 12.62 -4.76 -8.73
N ILE A 162 13.37 -3.86 -9.35
CA ILE A 162 13.53 -2.50 -8.84
C ILE A 162 12.25 -1.72 -9.15
N GLN A 163 11.61 -1.18 -8.13
CA GLN A 163 10.42 -0.34 -8.26
C GLN A 163 10.57 0.94 -7.45
N ASP A 164 9.80 1.95 -7.84
CA ASP A 164 9.61 3.13 -7.01
C ASP A 164 8.75 2.76 -5.81
N LEU A 165 9.17 3.21 -4.63
CA LEU A 165 8.55 2.94 -3.35
C LEU A 165 8.03 4.24 -2.76
N ILE A 166 6.81 4.23 -2.27
CA ILE A 166 6.12 5.39 -1.69
C ILE A 166 5.40 4.99 -0.40
N ILE A 167 5.10 5.98 0.44
CA ILE A 167 4.20 5.77 1.58
C ILE A 167 2.78 5.56 1.04
N LEU A 168 1.97 4.78 1.75
CA LEU A 168 0.54 4.72 1.46
C LEU A 168 -0.05 6.13 1.55
N PRO A 169 -0.98 6.51 0.67
CA PRO A 169 -1.61 7.84 0.66
C PRO A 169 -2.62 7.91 1.81
N ASP A 170 -2.08 8.02 3.00
CA ASP A 170 -2.79 7.99 4.26
C ASP A 170 -2.12 8.86 5.32
N ASP A 171 -2.76 8.91 6.48
CA ASP A 171 -2.23 9.63 7.63
C ASP A 171 -1.47 8.71 8.60
N PHE A 172 -1.19 7.45 8.22
CA PHE A 172 -0.60 6.44 9.10
C PHE A 172 0.68 5.86 8.50
N VAL A 173 1.82 6.24 9.06
CA VAL A 173 3.11 5.72 8.64
C VAL A 173 3.56 4.61 9.58
N THR A 174 3.91 3.45 9.04
CA THR A 174 4.57 2.39 9.82
C THR A 174 6.07 2.62 9.80
N CYS A 175 6.68 2.68 10.98
CA CYS A 175 8.09 3.00 11.17
C CYS A 175 8.75 1.99 12.10
N GLU A 176 10.06 1.84 11.97
CA GLU A 176 10.91 1.22 12.98
C GLU A 176 11.53 2.33 13.85
N CYS A 177 11.17 2.34 15.13
CA CYS A 177 11.67 3.26 16.13
C CYS A 177 12.37 2.48 17.25
N ASP A 178 13.66 2.70 17.46
CA ASP A 178 14.48 2.02 18.47
C ASP A 178 14.30 0.48 18.45
N GLY A 179 14.30 -0.10 17.24
CA GLY A 179 14.11 -1.54 17.02
C GLY A 179 12.67 -2.05 17.23
N LYS A 180 11.69 -1.17 17.46
CA LYS A 180 10.27 -1.52 17.58
C LYS A 180 9.49 -1.02 16.37
N ILE A 181 8.55 -1.82 15.89
CA ILE A 181 7.63 -1.41 14.84
C ILE A 181 6.50 -0.61 15.48
N VAL A 182 6.30 0.63 15.02
CA VAL A 182 5.27 1.55 15.51
C VAL A 182 4.50 2.13 14.33
N MET A 183 3.18 2.14 14.43
CA MET A 183 2.33 2.85 13.48
C MET A 183 2.02 4.24 14.04
N ILE A 184 2.42 5.28 13.30
CA ILE A 184 2.34 6.68 13.70
C ILE A 184 1.26 7.36 12.86
N LYS A 185 0.30 8.01 13.53
CA LYS A 185 -0.62 8.93 12.86
C LYS A 185 0.10 10.26 12.63
N TRP A 186 0.44 10.58 11.39
CA TRP A 186 1.34 11.68 11.05
C TRP A 186 0.77 13.06 11.41
N SER A 187 -0.54 13.25 11.30
CA SER A 187 -1.21 14.47 11.76
C SER A 187 -1.06 14.75 13.26
N ASN A 188 -0.66 13.77 14.07
CA ASN A 188 -0.36 13.95 15.49
C ASN A 188 1.11 14.33 15.75
N VAL A 189 1.95 14.43 14.72
CA VAL A 189 3.35 14.82 14.86
C VAL A 189 3.45 16.32 15.10
N GLU A 190 3.94 16.68 16.29
CA GLU A 190 4.09 18.06 16.74
C GLU A 190 5.44 18.66 16.32
N MET A 191 6.47 17.82 16.24
CA MET A 191 7.84 18.20 15.91
C MET A 191 8.43 17.20 14.93
N PHE A 192 9.21 17.70 13.99
CA PHE A 192 9.97 16.93 13.02
C PHE A 192 11.41 17.48 12.95
N GLU A 193 12.40 16.65 13.20
CA GLU A 193 13.82 17.02 13.17
C GLU A 193 14.65 15.91 12.53
N LEU A 194 15.58 16.28 11.64
CA LEU A 194 16.54 15.35 11.06
C LEU A 194 17.70 15.14 12.04
N VAL A 195 18.02 13.90 12.35
CA VAL A 195 19.20 13.54 13.14
C VAL A 195 20.32 13.17 12.17
N VAL A 196 21.41 13.93 12.26
CA VAL A 196 22.60 13.76 11.43
C VAL A 196 23.66 13.02 12.24
N GLY A 197 24.26 12.01 11.63
CA GLY A 197 25.40 11.26 12.17
C GLY A 197 26.72 11.65 11.54
#